data_AF-A0AAP0LY76-F1
#
_entry.id   AF-A0AAP0LY76-F1
#
_cell.length_a   1.000
_cell.length_b   1.000
_cell.length_c   1.000
_cell.angle_alpha   90.00
_cell.angle_beta   90.00
_cell.angle_gamma   90.00
#
_symmetry.space_group_name_H-M   'P 1'
#
loop_
_entity.id
_entity.type
_entity.pdbx_description
1 polymer ?
#
loop_
_entity_poly.entity_id
_entity_poly.type
_entity_poly.pdbx_seq_one_letter_code
_entity_poly.pdbx_strand_id
1 'polypeptide(L)'
;MDIAAVDQLPVECISHIISLTTPRDACISSTKDLYFHLCHNPIIINNGAMSFSLEKESGKKCYMAGARSLCIAWGDTPKYWKWTSLPQSRYGFETRPVDFDVYFDGSDNGERRKVVLDPPANMPKLSQDRGNGWMEIEMGEFFNETGEDGTVVCSVFGFDDAKSGIIIQGIELRPKSGR
;
A
#
# COMPACT_ATOMS: atom_id res chain seq x y z
N MET A 1 21.78 -4.21 -11.28
CA MET A 1 21.60 -2.82 -10.81
C MET A 1 22.82 -2.05 -11.27
N ASP A 2 22.66 -1.24 -12.29
CA ASP A 2 23.71 -0.31 -12.73
C ASP A 2 24.05 0.63 -11.57
N ILE A 3 25.29 1.14 -11.46
CA ILE A 3 25.67 2.07 -10.37
C ILE A 3 24.77 3.32 -10.41
N ALA A 4 24.37 3.74 -11.61
CA ALA A 4 23.41 4.82 -11.85
C ALA A 4 22.00 4.56 -11.27
N ALA A 5 21.63 3.31 -11.00
CA ALA A 5 20.33 2.97 -10.41
C ALA A 5 20.33 3.06 -8.87
N VAL A 6 21.50 3.08 -8.23
CA VAL A 6 21.62 3.22 -6.76
C VAL A 6 21.28 4.63 -6.30
N ASP A 7 21.67 5.64 -7.09
CA ASP A 7 21.40 7.06 -6.79
C ASP A 7 19.90 7.41 -6.83
N GLN A 8 19.09 6.52 -7.40
CA GLN A 8 17.63 6.68 -7.49
C GLN A 8 16.89 6.02 -6.32
N LEU A 9 17.58 5.40 -5.38
CA LEU A 9 16.98 4.78 -4.19
C LEU A 9 16.78 5.81 -3.07
N PRO A 10 15.79 5.60 -2.17
CA PRO A 10 15.68 6.39 -0.95
C PRO A 10 16.99 6.38 -0.14
N VAL A 11 17.29 7.50 0.54
CA VAL A 11 18.54 7.66 1.31
C VAL A 11 18.70 6.58 2.38
N GLU A 12 17.59 6.14 3.00
CA GLU A 12 17.60 5.07 3.98
C GLU A 12 17.97 3.72 3.34
N CYS A 13 17.61 3.48 2.09
CA CYS A 13 18.04 2.30 1.35
C CYS A 13 19.54 2.34 1.09
N ILE A 14 20.08 3.51 0.70
CA ILE A 14 21.53 3.70 0.52
C ILE A 14 22.25 3.47 1.85
N SER A 15 21.76 4.06 2.95
CA SER A 15 22.30 3.86 4.29
C SER A 15 22.24 2.40 4.73
N HIS A 16 21.14 1.70 4.44
CA HIS A 16 20.98 0.28 4.75
C HIS A 16 21.98 -0.57 3.96
N ILE A 17 22.12 -0.32 2.66
CA ILE A 17 23.11 -0.99 1.80
C ILE A 17 24.53 -0.76 2.32
N ILE A 18 24.89 0.48 2.67
CA ILE A 18 26.20 0.81 3.27
C ILE A 18 26.37 0.09 4.62
N SER A 19 25.33 0.01 5.45
CA SER A 19 25.42 -0.68 6.75
C SER A 19 25.61 -2.20 6.64
N LEU A 20 25.08 -2.80 5.56
CA LEU A 20 25.26 -4.21 5.24
C LEU A 20 26.61 -4.51 4.59
N THR A 21 27.35 -3.47 4.22
CA THR A 21 28.58 -3.62 3.46
C THR A 21 29.73 -2.94 4.19
N THR A 22 30.59 -3.73 4.84
CA THR A 22 31.95 -3.24 5.04
C THR A 22 32.57 -2.99 3.65
N PRO A 23 33.57 -2.10 3.48
CA PRO A 23 34.21 -1.89 2.18
C PRO A 23 34.69 -3.19 1.50
N ARG A 24 34.98 -4.23 2.30
CA ARG A 24 35.34 -5.57 1.84
C ARG A 24 34.13 -6.39 1.38
N ASP A 25 33.00 -6.32 2.09
CA ASP A 25 31.77 -7.02 1.72
C ASP A 25 31.05 -6.35 0.55
N ALA A 26 31.20 -5.03 0.38
CA ALA A 26 30.77 -4.30 -0.81
C ALA A 26 31.46 -4.83 -2.09
N CYS A 27 32.72 -5.26 -1.98
CA CYS A 27 33.49 -5.84 -3.09
C CYS A 27 33.17 -7.32 -3.35
N ILE A 28 32.58 -8.03 -2.38
CA ILE A 28 32.27 -9.48 -2.48
C ILE A 28 30.80 -9.72 -2.81
N SER A 29 29.89 -8.88 -2.31
CA SER A 29 28.45 -8.96 -2.58
C SER A 29 28.19 -8.63 -4.04
N SER A 30 27.51 -9.53 -4.73
CA SER A 30 27.08 -9.22 -6.09
C SER A 30 25.90 -8.26 -6.03
N THR A 31 25.80 -7.39 -7.03
CA THR A 31 24.62 -6.56 -7.29
C THR A 31 23.30 -7.36 -7.29
N LYS A 32 23.36 -8.65 -7.61
CA LYS A 32 22.24 -9.58 -7.60
C LYS A 32 21.81 -9.96 -6.18
N ASP A 33 22.75 -10.09 -5.24
CA ASP A 33 22.44 -10.39 -3.84
C ASP A 33 21.75 -9.20 -3.16
N LEU A 34 22.24 -7.98 -3.42
CA LEU A 34 21.58 -6.75 -2.96
C LEU A 34 20.17 -6.60 -3.52
N TYR A 35 19.98 -6.91 -4.81
CA TYR A 35 18.67 -6.92 -5.43
C TYR A 35 17.70 -7.87 -4.71
N PHE A 36 18.08 -9.14 -4.54
CA PHE A 36 17.21 -10.09 -3.84
C PHE A 36 17.02 -9.74 -2.37
N HIS A 37 18.02 -9.11 -1.73
CA HIS A 37 17.86 -8.59 -0.37
C HIS A 37 16.75 -7.55 -0.30
N LEU A 38 16.72 -6.57 -1.22
CA LEU A 38 15.67 -5.55 -1.32
C LEU A 38 14.30 -6.11 -1.73
N CYS A 39 14.26 -7.23 -2.45
CA CYS A 39 13.01 -7.92 -2.76
C CYS A 39 12.40 -8.61 -1.54
N HIS A 40 13.22 -9.25 -0.71
CA HIS A 40 12.74 -10.08 0.40
C HIS A 40 12.67 -9.35 1.73
N ASN A 41 13.37 -8.23 1.89
CA ASN A 41 13.47 -7.49 3.14
C ASN A 41 13.06 -6.03 2.93
N PRO A 42 11.76 -5.70 3.11
CA PRO A 42 11.30 -4.32 3.03
C PRO A 42 12.05 -3.41 4.01
N ILE A 43 12.58 -2.30 3.50
CA ILE A 43 13.30 -1.30 4.29
C ILE A 43 12.30 -0.28 4.80
N ILE A 44 12.37 0.02 6.09
CA ILE A 44 11.55 1.07 6.70
C ILE A 44 12.13 2.44 6.35
N ILE A 45 11.32 3.30 5.74
CA ILE A 45 11.70 4.63 5.27
C ILE A 45 10.74 5.70 5.83
N ASN A 46 11.04 6.98 5.58
CA ASN A 46 10.19 8.10 5.99
C ASN A 46 9.91 8.06 7.52
N ASN A 47 10.98 7.94 8.30
CA ASN A 47 10.92 7.93 9.77
C ASN A 47 9.94 6.87 10.36
N GLY A 48 9.89 5.67 9.78
CA GLY A 48 9.02 4.61 10.28
C GLY A 48 7.62 4.58 9.66
N ALA A 49 7.27 5.58 8.85
CA ALA A 49 5.93 5.76 8.31
C ALA A 49 5.63 4.84 7.12
N MET A 50 6.67 4.44 6.37
CA MET A 50 6.53 3.68 5.14
C MET A 50 7.56 2.55 5.06
N SER A 51 7.31 1.57 4.20
CA SER A 51 8.32 0.60 3.79
C SER A 51 8.54 0.62 2.28
N PHE A 52 9.77 0.31 1.87
CA PHE A 52 10.21 0.19 0.50
C PHE A 52 10.70 -1.23 0.20
N SER A 53 10.35 -1.76 -0.96
CA SER A 53 10.91 -3.01 -1.48
C SER A 53 10.97 -2.98 -3.01
N LEU A 54 11.67 -3.95 -3.59
CA LEU A 54 11.67 -4.15 -5.04
C LEU A 54 10.77 -5.32 -5.43
N GLU A 55 9.94 -5.12 -6.44
CA GLU A 55 9.19 -6.21 -7.06
C GLU A 55 10.17 -7.14 -7.79
N LYS A 56 10.08 -8.45 -7.52
CA LYS A 56 11.12 -9.41 -7.86
C LYS A 56 11.31 -9.63 -9.36
N GLU A 57 10.24 -9.54 -10.14
CA GLU A 57 10.28 -9.86 -11.58
C GLU A 57 10.70 -8.65 -12.42
N SER A 58 10.15 -7.47 -12.12
CA SER A 58 10.37 -6.23 -12.87
C SER A 58 11.45 -5.34 -12.27
N GLY A 59 11.82 -5.53 -11.00
CA GLY A 59 12.73 -4.65 -10.26
C GLY A 59 12.17 -3.25 -10.02
N LYS A 60 10.87 -3.02 -10.28
CA LYS A 60 10.21 -1.74 -10.02
C LYS A 60 9.95 -1.57 -8.52
N LYS A 61 9.83 -0.31 -8.08
CA LYS A 61 9.73 0.08 -6.67
C LYS A 61 8.32 -0.20 -6.13
N CYS A 62 8.25 -0.77 -4.93
CA CYS A 62 7.04 -0.91 -4.15
C CYS A 62 7.12 -0.05 -2.90
N TYR A 63 6.02 0.62 -2.55
CA TYR A 63 5.91 1.42 -1.33
C TYR A 63 4.67 0.99 -0.54
N MET A 64 4.82 0.80 0.77
CA MET A 64 3.69 0.61 1.67
C MET A 64 3.63 1.75 2.67
N ALA A 65 2.51 2.46 2.71
CA ALA A 65 2.22 3.42 3.78
C ALA A 65 1.47 2.70 4.91
N GLY A 66 2.04 2.69 6.11
CA GLY A 66 1.40 2.07 7.27
C GLY A 66 0.17 2.86 7.75
N ALA A 67 -0.74 2.19 8.47
CA ALA A 67 -2.00 2.78 8.94
C ALA A 67 -1.84 4.11 9.71
N ARG A 68 -0.75 4.28 10.44
CA ARG A 68 -0.45 5.51 11.21
C ARG A 68 -0.12 6.72 10.34
N SER A 69 0.24 6.48 9.08
CA SER A 69 0.55 7.50 8.08
C SER A 69 -0.68 7.89 7.26
N LEU A 70 -1.81 7.19 7.44
CA LEU A 70 -3.06 7.44 6.74
C LEU A 70 -3.92 8.44 7.53
N CYS A 71 -4.67 9.26 6.82
CA CYS A 71 -5.66 10.17 7.41
C CYS A 71 -7.05 9.54 7.42
N ILE A 72 -7.84 9.84 8.45
CA ILE A 72 -9.27 9.52 8.49
C ILE A 72 -10.04 10.82 8.28
N ALA A 73 -10.64 10.99 7.10
CA ALA A 73 -11.47 12.13 6.80
C ALA A 73 -12.63 12.22 7.80
N TRP A 74 -12.78 13.39 8.43
CA TRP A 74 -13.78 13.67 9.47
C TRP A 74 -13.72 12.74 10.68
N GLY A 75 -12.58 12.10 10.96
CA GLY A 75 -12.41 11.15 12.08
C GLY A 75 -12.60 11.77 13.48
N ASP A 76 -12.54 13.09 13.56
CA ASP A 76 -12.81 13.92 14.74
C ASP A 76 -14.27 14.37 14.84
N THR A 77 -15.08 14.10 13.82
CA THR A 77 -16.48 14.56 13.73
C THR A 77 -17.42 13.40 14.10
N PRO A 78 -18.04 13.41 15.30
CA PRO A 78 -18.80 12.28 15.83
C PRO A 78 -20.02 11.87 14.97
N LYS A 79 -20.47 12.77 14.10
CA LYS A 79 -21.54 12.50 13.13
C LYS A 79 -21.14 11.46 12.09
N TYR A 80 -19.86 11.40 11.70
CA TYR A 80 -19.34 10.51 10.67
C TYR A 80 -18.61 9.32 11.27
N TRP A 81 -17.86 9.53 12.35
CA TRP A 81 -17.05 8.49 12.99
C TRP A 81 -17.27 8.42 14.48
N LYS A 82 -17.45 7.20 15.00
CA LYS A 82 -17.44 6.93 16.43
C LYS A 82 -16.42 5.84 16.72
N TRP A 83 -15.44 6.16 17.55
CA TRP A 83 -14.48 5.18 18.05
C TRP A 83 -15.17 4.28 19.08
N THR A 84 -15.44 3.03 18.71
CA THR A 84 -16.07 2.04 19.59
C THR A 84 -15.18 0.82 19.78
N SER A 85 -14.97 0.41 21.03
CA SER A 85 -14.38 -0.88 21.36
C SER A 85 -15.51 -1.84 21.72
N LEU A 86 -15.96 -2.65 20.76
CA LEU A 86 -17.01 -3.64 20.96
C LEU A 86 -16.45 -5.03 20.67
N PRO A 87 -16.64 -6.02 21.57
CA PRO A 87 -16.52 -7.43 21.20
C PRO A 87 -17.50 -7.71 20.04
N GLN A 88 -17.06 -8.40 18.99
CA GLN A 88 -17.82 -8.58 17.74
C GLN A 88 -18.02 -7.28 16.92
N SER A 89 -17.01 -6.41 16.88
CA SER A 89 -17.08 -5.14 16.15
C SER A 89 -17.31 -5.28 14.64
N ARG A 90 -17.04 -6.43 14.02
CA ARG A 90 -17.12 -6.58 12.57
C ARG A 90 -18.57 -6.77 12.11
N TYR A 91 -19.12 -5.77 11.43
CA TYR A 91 -20.52 -5.75 11.00
C TYR A 91 -20.70 -4.99 9.68
N GLY A 92 -21.62 -5.50 8.84
CA GLY A 92 -22.10 -4.78 7.66
C GLY A 92 -21.26 -4.92 6.39
N PHE A 93 -20.36 -5.91 6.31
CA PHE A 93 -19.47 -6.14 5.16
C PHE A 93 -19.88 -7.33 4.27
N GLU A 94 -20.93 -8.07 4.63
CA GLU A 94 -21.35 -9.29 3.95
C GLU A 94 -22.05 -9.05 2.61
N THR A 95 -22.82 -7.97 2.52
CA THR A 95 -23.64 -7.64 1.33
C THR A 95 -23.50 -6.20 0.89
N ARG A 96 -23.01 -5.32 1.77
CA ARG A 96 -22.86 -3.89 1.50
C ARG A 96 -21.44 -3.62 1.03
N PRO A 97 -21.24 -3.06 -0.18
CA PRO A 97 -19.92 -2.77 -0.66
C PRO A 97 -19.26 -1.65 0.15
N VAL A 98 -17.94 -1.68 0.15
CA VAL A 98 -17.06 -0.56 0.48
C VAL A 98 -16.57 0.03 -0.83
N ASP A 99 -16.58 1.36 -0.91
CA ASP A 99 -16.10 2.10 -2.07
C ASP A 99 -14.61 2.39 -1.91
N PHE A 100 -13.87 2.21 -3.00
CA PHE A 100 -12.45 2.49 -3.15
C PHE A 100 -12.28 3.44 -4.33
N ASP A 101 -11.36 4.40 -4.19
CA ASP A 101 -11.09 5.40 -5.21
C ASP A 101 -9.60 5.71 -5.28
N VAL A 102 -9.09 5.90 -6.49
CA VAL A 102 -7.70 6.30 -6.76
C VAL A 102 -7.73 7.36 -7.85
N TYR A 103 -7.32 8.59 -7.51
CA TYR A 103 -7.35 9.72 -8.44
C TYR A 103 -6.22 10.70 -8.14
N PHE A 104 -5.91 11.54 -9.12
CA PHE A 104 -5.00 12.68 -8.90
C PHE A 104 -5.76 13.82 -8.26
N ASP A 105 -5.15 14.48 -7.28
CA ASP A 105 -5.75 15.65 -6.63
C ASP A 105 -6.13 16.73 -7.67
N GLY A 106 -7.33 17.30 -7.50
CA GLY A 106 -7.93 18.23 -8.47
C GLY A 106 -8.57 17.58 -9.72
N SER A 107 -8.62 16.25 -9.80
CA SER A 107 -9.28 15.52 -10.88
C SER A 107 -10.66 14.97 -10.48
N ASP A 108 -11.67 15.17 -11.32
CA ASP A 108 -13.05 14.68 -11.11
C ASP A 108 -13.32 13.30 -11.77
N ASN A 109 -12.30 12.65 -12.33
CA ASN A 109 -12.44 11.45 -13.16
C ASN A 109 -12.20 10.11 -12.43
N GLY A 110 -12.14 10.11 -11.09
CA GLY A 110 -11.92 8.90 -10.30
C GLY A 110 -13.01 7.84 -10.53
N GLU A 111 -12.63 6.67 -11.06
CA GLU A 111 -13.53 5.53 -11.16
C GLU A 111 -13.65 4.85 -9.79
N ARG A 112 -14.85 4.90 -9.21
CA ARG A 112 -15.12 4.27 -7.91
C ARG A 112 -15.28 2.76 -8.08
N ARG A 113 -14.43 2.01 -7.38
CA ARG A 113 -14.52 0.56 -7.28
C ARG A 113 -15.32 0.16 -6.05
N LYS A 114 -16.35 -0.66 -6.24
CA LYS A 114 -17.20 -1.20 -5.16
C LYS A 114 -16.83 -2.64 -4.86
N VAL A 115 -16.47 -2.94 -3.61
CA VAL A 115 -16.07 -4.29 -3.19
C VAL A 115 -16.81 -4.71 -1.92
N VAL A 116 -17.46 -5.87 -1.96
CA VAL A 116 -18.00 -6.53 -0.77
C VAL A 116 -16.87 -7.29 -0.09
N LEU A 117 -16.58 -7.00 1.18
CA LEU A 117 -15.39 -7.54 1.86
C LEU A 117 -15.61 -8.97 2.36
N ASP A 118 -16.84 -9.32 2.73
CA ASP A 118 -17.21 -10.65 3.24
C ASP A 118 -18.29 -11.32 2.38
N PRO A 119 -18.06 -11.50 1.07
CA PRO A 119 -19.11 -11.95 0.17
C PRO A 119 -19.62 -13.34 0.57
N PRO A 120 -20.94 -13.59 0.48
CA PRO A 120 -21.49 -14.94 0.65
C PRO A 120 -20.94 -15.88 -0.44
N ALA A 121 -21.07 -17.19 -0.23
CA ALA A 121 -20.49 -18.22 -1.11
C ALA A 121 -20.91 -18.13 -2.58
N ASN A 122 -22.03 -17.47 -2.89
CA ASN A 122 -22.54 -17.27 -4.25
C ASN A 122 -22.04 -15.98 -4.93
N MET A 123 -21.17 -15.19 -4.28
CA MET A 123 -20.66 -13.93 -4.80
C MET A 123 -19.14 -14.01 -4.98
N PRO A 124 -18.56 -13.40 -6.04
CA PRO A 124 -17.12 -13.41 -6.26
C PRO A 124 -16.37 -12.71 -5.11
N LYS A 125 -15.36 -13.39 -4.57
CA LYS A 125 -14.42 -12.81 -3.61
C LYS A 125 -13.31 -12.08 -4.36
N LEU A 126 -13.31 -10.75 -4.27
CA LEU A 126 -12.30 -9.90 -4.92
C LEU A 126 -11.05 -9.68 -4.07
N SER A 127 -11.12 -10.01 -2.78
CA SER A 127 -9.97 -9.92 -1.88
C SER A 127 -9.05 -11.13 -2.00
N GLN A 128 -7.75 -10.90 -1.91
CA GLN A 128 -6.74 -11.95 -1.88
C GLN A 128 -6.29 -12.22 -0.45
N ASP A 129 -6.18 -13.49 -0.08
CA ASP A 129 -5.65 -13.90 1.23
C ASP A 129 -4.12 -13.93 1.17
N ARG A 130 -3.45 -13.34 2.17
CA ARG A 130 -1.99 -13.27 2.22
C ARG A 130 -1.34 -14.46 2.95
N GLY A 131 -2.12 -15.33 3.57
CA GLY A 131 -1.66 -16.44 4.41
C GLY A 131 -1.21 -16.04 5.82
N ASN A 132 -1.30 -14.76 6.19
CA ASN A 132 -0.85 -14.23 7.51
C ASN A 132 -2.00 -13.62 8.34
N GLY A 133 -3.25 -13.95 8.00
CA GLY A 133 -4.44 -13.39 8.64
C GLY A 133 -4.88 -12.02 8.12
N TRP A 134 -4.13 -11.43 7.18
CA TRP A 134 -4.54 -10.23 6.44
C TRP A 134 -5.03 -10.56 5.03
N MET A 135 -5.89 -9.70 4.53
CA MET A 135 -6.37 -9.72 3.15
C MET A 135 -5.94 -8.46 2.40
N GLU A 136 -5.76 -8.59 1.09
CA GLU A 136 -5.48 -7.48 0.17
C GLU A 136 -6.67 -7.23 -0.75
N ILE A 137 -6.91 -5.96 -1.07
CA ILE A 137 -7.94 -5.53 -2.01
C ILE A 137 -7.31 -4.50 -2.94
N GLU A 138 -7.45 -4.74 -4.24
CA GLU A 138 -7.06 -3.77 -5.26
C GLU A 138 -8.00 -2.57 -5.20
N MET A 139 -7.44 -1.38 -4.91
CA MET A 139 -8.21 -0.14 -4.82
C MET A 139 -8.45 0.47 -6.21
N GLY A 140 -7.45 0.39 -7.08
CA GLY A 140 -7.47 0.98 -8.42
C GLY A 140 -6.07 1.05 -9.01
N GLU A 141 -5.97 1.71 -10.15
CA GLU A 141 -4.72 1.98 -10.83
C GLU A 141 -4.64 3.45 -11.27
N PHE A 142 -3.41 3.96 -11.37
CA PHE A 142 -3.14 5.26 -11.94
C PHE A 142 -1.88 5.17 -12.79
N PHE A 143 -1.71 6.11 -13.70
CA PHE A 143 -0.53 6.21 -14.55
C PHE A 143 0.03 7.63 -14.48
N ASN A 144 1.33 7.75 -14.24
CA ASN A 144 2.03 9.03 -14.26
C ASN A 144 2.73 9.19 -15.62
N GLU A 145 2.08 9.89 -16.56
CA GLU A 145 2.56 10.08 -17.94
C GLU A 145 3.69 11.11 -18.07
N THR A 146 3.65 12.16 -17.25
CA THR A 146 4.42 13.39 -17.48
C THR A 146 5.64 13.52 -16.60
N GLY A 147 5.81 12.65 -15.60
CA GLY A 147 6.89 12.76 -14.61
C GLY A 147 6.76 14.00 -13.73
N GLU A 148 5.56 14.59 -13.68
CA GLU A 148 5.26 15.72 -12.81
C GLU A 148 5.05 15.23 -11.37
N ASP A 149 5.41 16.09 -10.43
CA ASP A 149 5.16 15.89 -9.00
C ASP A 149 3.67 16.17 -8.72
N GLY A 150 2.86 15.12 -8.83
CA GLY A 150 1.43 15.14 -8.53
C GLY A 150 1.09 14.42 -7.21
N THR A 151 -0.01 14.81 -6.58
CA THR A 151 -0.56 14.08 -5.43
C THR A 151 -1.57 13.04 -5.91
N VAL A 152 -1.32 11.77 -5.62
CA VAL A 152 -2.29 10.69 -5.81
C VAL A 152 -3.05 10.49 -4.51
N VAL A 153 -4.37 10.56 -4.59
CA VAL A 153 -5.29 10.31 -3.49
C VAL A 153 -5.83 8.89 -3.60
N CYS A 154 -5.61 8.09 -2.57
CA CYS A 154 -6.21 6.77 -2.40
C CYS A 154 -7.23 6.83 -1.27
N SER A 155 -8.48 6.53 -1.54
CA SER A 155 -9.58 6.67 -0.59
C SER A 155 -10.35 5.36 -0.40
N VAL A 156 -10.77 5.12 0.85
CA VAL A 156 -11.70 4.05 1.23
C VAL A 156 -12.84 4.69 2.02
N PHE A 157 -14.08 4.52 1.59
CA PHE A 157 -15.24 5.09 2.27
C PHE A 157 -16.50 4.22 2.10
N GLY A 158 -17.56 4.55 2.84
CA GLY A 158 -18.85 3.91 2.70
C GLY A 158 -19.97 4.92 2.91
N PHE A 159 -20.97 4.90 2.03
CA PHE A 159 -22.11 5.84 2.08
C PHE A 159 -23.35 5.27 2.79
N ASP A 160 -23.44 3.95 2.94
CA ASP A 160 -24.63 3.26 3.50
C ASP A 160 -24.39 2.71 4.90
N ASP A 161 -25.32 3.00 5.84
CA ASP A 161 -25.46 2.47 7.21
C ASP A 161 -24.18 2.35 8.07
N ALA A 162 -24.34 2.17 9.38
CA ALA A 162 -23.20 1.94 10.26
C ALA A 162 -22.49 0.60 9.91
N LYS A 163 -21.26 0.69 9.40
CA LYS A 163 -20.30 -0.42 9.33
C LYS A 163 -19.28 -0.25 10.46
N SER A 164 -18.76 -1.34 11.00
CA SER A 164 -17.78 -1.26 12.10
C SER A 164 -16.79 -2.41 12.05
N GLY A 165 -15.65 -2.24 12.72
CA GLY A 165 -14.69 -3.32 12.94
C GLY A 165 -13.78 -3.65 11.75
N ILE A 166 -13.63 -2.74 10.79
CA ILE A 166 -12.56 -2.83 9.80
C ILE A 166 -11.23 -2.43 10.44
N ILE A 167 -10.19 -3.21 10.16
CA ILE A 167 -8.82 -2.90 10.55
C ILE A 167 -8.01 -2.80 9.27
N ILE A 168 -7.31 -1.68 9.10
CA ILE A 168 -6.47 -1.42 7.92
C ILE A 168 -5.02 -1.45 8.40
N GLN A 169 -4.19 -2.27 7.76
CA GLN A 169 -2.75 -2.33 8.04
C GLN A 169 -2.00 -1.18 7.34
N GLY A 170 -2.40 -0.85 6.12
CA GLY A 170 -1.76 0.14 5.27
C GLY A 170 -2.27 0.08 3.84
N ILE A 171 -1.69 0.92 2.98
CA ILE A 171 -1.92 0.94 1.54
C ILE A 171 -0.59 0.64 0.86
N GLU A 172 -0.60 -0.27 -0.11
CA GLU A 172 0.58 -0.66 -0.88
C GLU A 172 0.44 -0.22 -2.34
N LEU A 173 1.42 0.55 -2.81
CA LEU A 173 1.59 0.93 -4.20
C LEU A 173 2.53 -0.07 -4.85
N ARG A 174 2.00 -0.79 -5.85
CA ARG A 174 2.74 -1.79 -6.61
C ARG A 174 2.80 -1.42 -8.09
N PRO A 175 3.92 -1.71 -8.76
CA PRO A 175 3.98 -1.64 -10.21
C PRO A 175 2.99 -2.62 -10.85
N LYS A 176 2.28 -2.17 -11.88
CA LYS A 176 1.42 -3.06 -12.69
C LYS A 176 2.25 -3.77 -13.76
N SER A 177 2.06 -5.08 -13.90
CA SER A 177 2.68 -5.86 -14.96
C SER A 177 2.06 -5.49 -16.31
N GLY A 178 2.87 -5.03 -17.28
CA GLY A 178 2.41 -4.83 -18.67
C GLY A 178 2.46 -3.43 -19.26
N ARG A 179 3.12 -2.45 -18.63
CA ARG A 179 3.52 -1.18 -19.29
C ARG A 179 4.76 -0.58 -18.65
#